data_AF-A0A1I7L243-F1
#
_entry.id   AF-A0A1I7L243-F1
#
_cell.length_a   1.000
_cell.length_b   1.000
_cell.length_c   1.000
_cell.angle_alpha   90.00
_cell.angle_beta   90.00
_cell.angle_gamma   90.00
#
_symmetry.space_group_name_H-M   'P 1'
#
loop_
_entity.id
_entity.type
_entity.pdbx_description
1 polymer ?
#
loop_
_entity_poly.entity_id
_entity_poly.type
_entity_poly.pdbx_seq_one_letter_code
_entity_poly.pdbx_strand_id
1 'polypeptide(L)' 'MERFTSTALIDTEQAYEVLTTAGPEAFAIYFLLEALKDRKGITVEALAQLCHIPVAVAERACYRLGLVQLGIEQ' A
#
# COMPACT_ATOMS: atom_id res chain seq x y z
N MET A 1 -7.90 6.03 19.75
CA MET A 1 -7.00 5.21 18.91
C MET A 1 -7.65 3.86 18.72
N GLU A 2 -8.41 3.69 17.65
CA GLU A 2 -8.86 2.35 17.25
C GLU A 2 -7.63 1.57 16.78
N ARG A 3 -7.31 0.48 17.49
CA ARG A 3 -6.30 -0.47 17.00
C ARG A 3 -6.87 -1.08 15.73
N PHE A 4 -6.21 -0.87 14.59
CA PHE A 4 -6.42 -1.66 13.38
C PHE A 4 -6.11 -3.12 13.72
N THR A 5 -7.11 -3.84 14.22
CA THR A 5 -7.10 -5.30 14.35
C THR A 5 -7.63 -5.88 13.05
N SER A 6 -7.02 -5.46 11.94
CA SER A 6 -7.29 -6.10 10.66
C SER A 6 -6.48 -7.39 10.64
N THR A 7 -7.15 -8.52 10.85
CA THR A 7 -6.60 -9.83 10.50
C THR A 7 -6.66 -9.98 8.99
N ALA A 8 -5.78 -9.26 8.29
CA ALA A 8 -5.54 -9.51 6.88
C ALA A 8 -4.87 -10.88 6.77
N LEU A 9 -5.50 -11.81 6.04
CA LEU A 9 -4.83 -13.03 5.60
C LEU A 9 -4.02 -12.64 4.37
N ILE A 10 -2.71 -12.53 4.55
CA ILE A 10 -1.81 -12.11 3.49
C ILE A 10 -1.09 -13.35 2.96
N ASP A 11 -1.06 -13.47 1.64
CA ASP A 11 -0.20 -14.44 0.98
C ASP A 11 1.27 -14.07 1.26
N THR A 12 1.95 -14.93 2.02
CA THR A 12 3.33 -14.67 2.44
C THR A 12 4.33 -14.71 1.29
N GLU A 13 4.07 -15.48 0.23
CA GLU A 13 4.94 -15.53 -0.94
C GLU A 13 4.83 -14.24 -1.73
N GLN A 14 3.60 -13.76 -1.96
CA GLN A 14 3.37 -12.49 -2.63
C GLN A 14 3.90 -11.31 -1.82
N ALA A 15 3.69 -11.30 -0.51
CA ALA A 15 4.25 -10.32 0.41
C ALA A 15 5.78 -10.26 0.34
N TYR A 16 6.44 -11.42 0.32
CA TYR A 16 7.87 -11.52 0.21
C TYR A 16 8.39 -11.06 -1.16
N GLU A 17 7.68 -11.41 -2.23
CA GLU A 17 8.00 -10.93 -3.57
C GLU A 17 7.91 -9.40 -3.65
N VAL A 18 6.84 -8.79 -3.14
CA VAL A 18 6.69 -7.32 -3.11
C VAL A 18 7.83 -6.69 -2.32
N LEU A 19 8.14 -7.21 -1.14
CA LEU A 19 9.22 -6.68 -0.30
C LEU A 19 10.59 -6.75 -1.01
N THR A 20 10.88 -7.86 -1.70
CA THR A 20 12.18 -8.09 -2.34
C THR A 20 12.33 -7.39 -3.70
N THR A 21 11.22 -7.20 -4.43
CA THR A 21 11.24 -6.62 -5.79
C THR A 21 10.92 -5.13 -5.81
N ALA A 22 9.93 -4.68 -5.03
CA ALA A 22 9.44 -3.30 -5.03
C ALA A 22 9.96 -2.48 -3.85
N GLY A 23 10.33 -3.14 -2.75
CA GLY A 23 10.95 -2.54 -1.57
C GLY A 23 10.00 -2.36 -0.37
N PRO A 24 10.53 -1.91 0.77
CA PRO A 24 9.79 -1.87 2.04
C PRO A 24 8.61 -0.88 2.02
N GLU A 25 8.69 0.23 1.30
CA GLU A 25 7.59 1.19 1.21
C GLU A 25 6.43 0.67 0.36
N ALA A 26 6.76 -0.06 -0.72
CA ALA A 26 5.78 -0.77 -1.52
C ALA A 26 5.11 -1.89 -0.72
N PHE A 27 5.89 -2.63 0.07
CA PHE A 27 5.35 -3.63 0.99
C PHE A 27 4.38 -3.01 2.01
N ALA A 28 4.71 -1.88 2.60
CA ALA A 28 3.82 -1.19 3.56
C ALA A 28 2.49 -0.78 2.91
N ILE A 29 2.54 -0.22 1.69
CA ILE A 29 1.34 0.14 0.92
C ILE A 29 0.52 -1.10 0.54
N TYR A 30 1.17 -2.17 0.06
CA TYR A 30 0.52 -3.44 -0.25
C TYR A 30 -0.21 -4.01 0.98
N PHE A 31 0.49 -4.10 2.11
CA PHE A 31 -0.09 -4.59 3.36
C PHE A 31 -1.29 -3.76 3.80
N LEU A 32 -1.19 -2.43 3.71
CA LEU A 32 -2.29 -1.53 4.03
C LEU A 32 -3.50 -1.78 3.14
N LEU A 33 -3.30 -1.95 1.82
CA LEU A 33 -4.38 -2.23 0.87
C LEU A 33 -5.04 -3.59 1.12
N GLU A 34 -4.27 -4.61 1.47
CA GLU A 34 -4.80 -5.92 1.88
C GLU A 34 -5.60 -5.85 3.19
N ALA A 35 -5.21 -4.97 4.11
CA ALA A 35 -5.92 -4.74 5.36
C ALA A 35 -7.20 -3.89 5.22
N LEU A 36 -7.32 -3.10 4.14
CA LEU A 36 -8.47 -2.25 3.86
C LEU A 36 -9.60 -3.05 3.19
N LYS A 37 -10.78 -3.07 3.82
CA LYS A 37 -11.98 -3.72 3.29
C LYS A 37 -12.59 -2.99 2.09
N ASP A 38 -12.41 -1.68 2.01
CA ASP A 38 -12.82 -0.84 0.88
C ASP A 38 -11.63 0.00 0.44
N ARG A 39 -11.33 -0.08 -0.86
CA ARG A 39 -10.22 0.63 -1.51
C ARG A 39 -10.72 1.80 -2.37
N LYS A 40 -12.03 2.01 -2.44
CA LYS A 40 -12.63 3.03 -3.31
C LYS A 40 -12.27 4.43 -2.81
N GLY A 41 -11.68 5.23 -3.70
CA GLY A 41 -11.32 6.62 -3.40
C GLY A 41 -10.07 6.78 -2.53
N ILE A 42 -9.26 5.72 -2.36
CA ILE A 42 -7.96 5.88 -1.70
C ILE A 42 -6.99 6.60 -2.64
N THR A 43 -6.40 7.70 -2.18
CA THR A 43 -5.42 8.50 -2.94
C THR A 43 -4.00 8.17 -2.50
N VAL A 44 -3.00 8.60 -3.28
CA VAL A 44 -1.58 8.42 -2.92
C VAL A 44 -1.24 9.18 -1.63
N GLU A 45 -1.82 10.36 -1.41
CA GLU A 45 -1.66 11.16 -0.19
C GLU A 45 -2.20 10.43 1.02
N ALA A 46 -3.37 9.79 0.89
CA ALA A 46 -3.95 8.99 1.97
C ALA A 46 -3.05 7.81 2.33
N LEU A 47 -2.50 7.11 1.32
CA LEU A 47 -1.53 6.03 1.53
C LEU A 47 -0.25 6.54 2.20
N ALA A 48 0.28 7.69 1.76
CA ALA A 48 1.46 8.31 2.34
C ALA A 48 1.25 8.65 3.82
N GLN A 49 0.09 9.21 4.17
CA GLN A 49 -0.26 9.52 5.56
C GLN A 49 -0.40 8.27 6.41
N LEU A 50 -1.11 7.24 5.93
CA LEU A 50 -1.33 5.99 6.66
C LEU A 50 -0.05 5.17 6.84
N CYS A 51 0.86 5.22 5.87
CA CYS A 51 2.16 4.54 5.94
C CYS A 51 3.24 5.39 6.61
N HIS A 52 2.95 6.65 6.99
CA HIS A 52 3.92 7.60 7.54
C HIS A 52 5.17 7.81 6.67
N ILE A 53 4.98 7.93 5.35
CA ILE A 53 6.05 8.18 4.37
C ILE A 53 5.78 9.45 3.56
N PRO A 54 6.80 10.07 2.95
CA PRO A 54 6.59 11.21 2.04
C PRO A 54 5.74 10.83 0.82
N VAL A 55 4.90 11.75 0.33
CA VAL A 55 4.03 11.52 -0.84
C VAL A 55 4.83 11.06 -2.06
N ALA A 56 5.97 11.70 -2.37
CA ALA A 56 6.84 11.28 -3.48
C ALA A 56 7.41 9.85 -3.33
N VAL A 57 7.52 9.35 -2.09
CA VAL A 57 7.92 7.96 -1.84
C VAL A 57 6.74 7.02 -2.09
N ALA A 58 5.54 7.40 -1.64
CA ALA A 58 4.31 6.68 -1.90
C ALA A 58 3.98 6.59 -3.42
N GLU A 59 4.16 7.67 -4.18
CA GLU A 59 3.99 7.68 -5.64
C GLU A 59 4.88 6.64 -6.33
N ARG A 60 6.18 6.62 -5.98
CA ARG A 60 7.13 5.65 -6.54
C ARG A 60 6.80 4.22 -6.11
N ALA A 61 6.35 4.03 -4.88
CA ALA A 61 5.94 2.72 -4.38
C ALA A 61 4.67 2.23 -5.11
N CYS A 62 3.65 3.08 -5.26
CA CYS A 62 2.45 2.79 -6.06
C CYS A 62 2.78 2.47 -7.51
N TYR A 63 3.74 3.18 -8.12
CA TYR A 63 4.22 2.88 -9.47
C TYR A 63 4.87 1.49 -9.55
N ARG A 64 5.75 1.14 -8.60
CA ARG A 64 6.39 -0.19 -8.55
C ARG A 64 5.41 -1.32 -8.32
N LEU A 65 4.32 -1.07 -7.61
CA LEU A 65 3.21 -2.00 -7.41
C LEU A 65 2.24 -2.07 -8.60
N GLY A 66 2.42 -1.24 -9.64
CA GLY A 66 1.50 -1.15 -10.77
C GLY A 66 0.15 -0.52 -10.44
N LEU A 67 -0.01 0.12 -9.28
CA LEU A 67 -1.28 0.69 -8.82
C LEU A 67 -1.72 1.94 -9.61
N VAL A 68 -0.79 2.60 -10.29
CA VAL A 68 -1.05 3.80 -11.09
C VAL A 68 -1.86 3.47 -12.36
N GLN A 69 -1.91 2.18 -12.78
CA GLN A 69 -2.81 1.71 -13.84
C GLN A 69 -4.24 1.42 -13.34
N LEU A 70 -4.51 1.49 -12.03
CA LEU A 70 -5.77 1.07 -11.40
C LEU A 70 -6.69 2.22 -10.95
N GLY A 71 -6.41 3.47 -11.36
CA GLY A 71 -7.32 4.60 -11.13
C GLY A 71 -7.19 5.28 -9.77
N ILE A 72 -6.02 5.19 -9.12
CA ILE A 72 -5.66 6.13 -8.05
C ILE A 72 -5.34 7.46 -8.73
N GLU A 73 -6.30 8.39 -8.71
CA GLU A 73 -6.12 9.73 -9.26
C GLU A 73 -5.01 10.48 -8.51
N GLN A 74 -4.17 11.20 -9.27
CA GLN A 74 -3.16 12.12 -8.76
C GLN A 74 -3.80 13.30 -8.02
#